data_AF-A0A645GIC8-F1
#
_entry.id   AF-A0A645GIC8-F1
#
_cell.length_a   1.000
_cell.length_b   1.000
_cell.length_c   1.000
_cell.angle_alpha   90.00
_cell.angle_beta   90.00
_cell.angle_gamma   90.00
#
_symmetry.space_group_name_H-M   'P 1'
#
loop_
_entity.id
_entity.type
_entity.pdbx_description
1 polymer ?
#
loop_
_entity_poly.entity_id
_entity_poly.type
_entity_poly.pdbx_seq_one_letter_code
_entity_poly.pdbx_strand_id
1 'polypeptide(L)'
;MKKMIDATTWYPASLEYMRGGGYSSQFMTRAGMPVTMCRLNLIKGLGPVLQIAEGWTAAFPEEVFDIINKRTDKTWPSTFFVPRLTGKERFTDVYSVMNYWGANHGAISYGHIGADLITLASALSIPVNMHNVEDGKIFRPDAWSAFGSDNEGADYRACATYGPLYR
;
A
#
# COMPACT_ATOMS: atom_id res chain seq x y z
N MET A 1 -19.92 4.40 -14.21
CA MET A 1 -20.65 3.34 -13.48
C MET A 1 -20.97 2.13 -14.35
N LYS A 2 -21.73 2.24 -15.46
CA LYS A 2 -22.06 1.10 -16.35
C LYS A 2 -20.87 0.21 -16.72
N LYS A 3 -19.80 0.80 -17.26
CA LYS A 3 -18.56 0.06 -17.62
C LYS A 3 -17.91 -0.71 -16.46
N MET A 4 -18.08 -0.26 -15.21
CA MET A 4 -17.52 -0.92 -14.03
C MET A 4 -18.39 -2.12 -13.63
N ILE A 5 -19.72 -1.95 -13.70
CA ILE A 5 -20.70 -3.03 -13.48
C ILE A 5 -20.52 -4.11 -14.55
N ASP A 6 -20.42 -3.72 -15.82
CA ASP A 6 -20.20 -4.64 -16.94
C ASP A 6 -18.89 -5.42 -16.84
N ALA A 7 -17.90 -4.89 -16.11
CA ALA A 7 -16.61 -5.55 -15.86
C ALA A 7 -16.61 -6.41 -14.58
N THR A 8 -17.72 -6.44 -13.83
CA THR A 8 -17.84 -7.14 -12.56
C THR A 8 -18.79 -8.32 -12.69
N THR A 9 -18.33 -9.50 -12.32
CA THR A 9 -19.16 -10.70 -12.18
C THR A 9 -19.44 -10.96 -10.70
N TRP A 10 -20.70 -11.23 -10.36
CA TRP A 10 -21.11 -11.49 -8.99
C TRP A 10 -21.19 -12.99 -8.73
N TYR A 11 -20.23 -13.55 -7.99
CA TYR A 11 -20.18 -14.98 -7.69
C TYR A 11 -20.79 -15.26 -6.30
N PRO A 12 -21.61 -16.33 -6.14
CA PRO A 12 -22.04 -16.77 -4.83
C PRO A 12 -20.85 -17.04 -3.90
N ALA A 13 -20.94 -16.59 -2.66
CA ALA A 13 -19.89 -16.82 -1.66
C ALA A 13 -19.73 -18.33 -1.39
N SER A 14 -18.48 -18.76 -1.14
CA SER A 14 -18.22 -20.14 -0.71
C SER A 14 -18.88 -20.40 0.64
N LEU A 15 -19.79 -21.38 0.71
CA LEU A 15 -20.51 -21.74 1.93
C LEU A 15 -19.63 -22.40 3.00
N GLU A 16 -18.44 -22.87 2.62
CA GLU A 16 -17.43 -23.35 3.56
C GLU A 16 -16.96 -22.23 4.50
N TYR A 17 -16.75 -21.03 3.94
CA TYR A 17 -16.31 -19.85 4.67
C TYR A 17 -17.50 -18.97 5.13
N MET A 18 -18.49 -18.77 4.27
CA MET A 18 -19.60 -17.83 4.45
C MET A 18 -20.94 -18.57 4.48
N ARG A 19 -21.22 -19.24 5.60
CA ARG A 19 -22.42 -20.11 5.76
C ARG A 19 -23.76 -19.40 5.53
N GLY A 20 -23.80 -18.07 5.75
CA GLY A 20 -24.98 -17.24 5.48
C GLY A 20 -25.18 -16.89 4.00
N GLY A 21 -24.29 -17.33 3.11
CA GLY A 21 -24.29 -16.94 1.69
C GLY A 21 -23.77 -15.53 1.47
N GLY A 22 -24.11 -14.96 0.30
CA GLY A 22 -23.66 -13.64 -0.16
C GLY A 22 -23.13 -13.69 -1.60
N TYR A 23 -22.74 -12.54 -2.14
CA TYR A 23 -22.13 -12.41 -3.46
C TYR A 23 -20.81 -11.66 -3.38
N SER A 24 -19.76 -12.23 -3.96
CA SER A 24 -18.45 -11.63 -4.14
C SER A 24 -18.39 -10.89 -5.48
N SER A 25 -17.75 -9.72 -5.51
CA SER A 25 -17.56 -8.90 -6.71
C SER A 25 -16.23 -9.24 -7.38
N GLN A 26 -16.28 -10.11 -8.37
CA GLN A 26 -15.11 -10.52 -9.14
C GLN A 26 -14.88 -9.55 -10.30
N PHE A 27 -13.68 -9.00 -10.39
CA PHE A 27 -13.20 -8.23 -11.55
C PHE A 27 -11.68 -8.31 -11.61
N MET A 28 -11.11 -7.91 -12.75
CA MET A 28 -9.68 -7.73 -12.92
C MET A 28 -9.36 -6.25 -13.11
N THR A 29 -8.48 -5.70 -12.26
CA THR A 29 -7.98 -4.34 -12.45
C THR A 29 -7.12 -4.25 -13.71
N ARG A 30 -7.35 -3.21 -14.52
CA ARG A 30 -6.58 -2.99 -15.76
C ARG A 30 -5.12 -2.68 -15.46
N ALA A 31 -4.22 -3.18 -16.30
CA ALA A 31 -2.79 -2.90 -16.24
C ALA A 31 -2.43 -1.45 -16.58
N GLY A 32 -1.22 -1.03 -16.18
CA GLY A 32 -0.63 0.27 -16.50
C GLY A 32 -1.11 1.42 -15.63
N MET A 33 -2.00 1.18 -14.67
CA MET A 33 -2.51 2.21 -13.77
C MET A 33 -1.45 2.52 -12.71
N PRO A 34 -1.00 3.78 -12.55
CA PRO A 34 -0.17 4.16 -11.42
C PRO A 34 -0.99 4.04 -10.14
N VAL A 35 -0.42 3.40 -9.13
CA VAL A 35 -1.07 3.19 -7.85
C VAL A 35 -0.08 3.31 -6.70
N THR A 36 -0.60 3.67 -5.52
CA THR A 36 0.13 3.64 -4.26
C THR A 36 -0.56 2.65 -3.33
N MET A 37 0.17 1.62 -2.89
CA MET A 37 -0.25 0.77 -1.80
C MET A 37 0.24 1.37 -0.48
N CYS A 38 -0.63 1.48 0.53
CA CYS A 38 -0.26 2.00 1.84
C CYS A 38 -0.87 1.17 2.98
N ARG A 39 -0.25 1.24 4.16
CA ARG A 39 -0.70 0.54 5.36
C ARG A 39 -0.26 1.26 6.63
N LEU A 40 -1.20 1.51 7.54
CA LEU A 40 -0.91 1.85 8.93
C LEU A 40 -0.83 0.59 9.78
N ASN A 41 0.18 0.51 10.64
CA ASN A 41 0.32 -0.53 11.65
C ASN A 41 0.55 0.12 13.03
N LEU A 42 0.02 -0.50 14.09
CA LEU A 42 0.25 -0.05 15.47
C LEU A 42 1.32 -0.94 16.12
N ILE A 43 2.44 -0.35 16.50
CA ILE A 43 3.56 -1.04 17.11
C ILE A 43 3.61 -0.70 18.60
N LYS A 44 3.58 -1.72 19.46
CA LYS A 44 3.65 -1.54 20.91
C LYS A 44 4.97 -0.85 21.29
N GLY A 45 4.88 0.24 22.04
CA GLY A 45 6.05 1.03 22.48
C GLY A 45 6.51 2.10 21.49
N LEU A 46 5.93 2.15 20.28
CA LEU A 46 6.25 3.14 19.25
C LEU A 46 5.01 3.95 18.83
N GLY A 47 3.86 3.29 18.66
CA GLY A 47 2.63 3.92 18.17
C GLY A 47 2.34 3.57 16.70
N PRO A 48 1.56 4.39 15.97
CA PRO A 48 1.28 4.17 14.56
C PRO A 48 2.53 4.39 13.70
N VAL A 49 2.70 3.56 12.67
CA VAL A 49 3.70 3.72 11.60
C VAL A 49 3.04 3.54 10.24
N LEU A 50 3.53 4.26 9.22
CA LEU A 50 3.00 4.20 7.86
C LEU A 50 4.00 3.55 6.90
N GLN A 51 3.51 2.60 6.11
CA GLN A 51 4.20 2.00 4.96
C GLN A 51 3.58 2.47 3.65
N ILE A 52 4.42 2.76 2.65
CA ILE A 52 4.03 3.27 1.34
C ILE A 52 4.83 2.52 0.27
N ALA A 53 4.16 2.03 -0.77
CA ALA A 53 4.78 1.45 -1.95
C ALA A 53 4.09 1.96 -3.21
N GLU A 54 4.73 2.87 -3.94
CA GLU A 54 4.30 3.29 -5.28
C GLU A 54 4.67 2.23 -6.31
N GLY A 55 3.81 2.07 -7.32
CA GLY A 55 4.04 1.14 -8.40
C GLY A 55 2.96 1.23 -9.47
N TRP A 56 2.78 0.14 -10.21
CA TRP A 56 1.79 0.08 -11.28
C TRP A 56 1.01 -1.22 -11.21
N THR A 57 -0.23 -1.17 -11.69
CA THR A 57 -0.97 -2.40 -11.96
C THR A 57 -0.38 -3.10 -13.18
N ALA A 58 -0.42 -4.43 -13.16
CA ALA A 58 0.04 -5.29 -14.25
C ALA A 58 -1.08 -6.23 -14.70
N ALA A 59 -0.86 -6.87 -15.85
CA ALA A 59 -1.68 -7.97 -16.33
C ALA A 59 -0.76 -9.05 -16.86
N PHE A 60 -1.25 -10.29 -16.80
CA PHE A 60 -0.64 -11.43 -17.46
C PHE A 60 -1.38 -11.73 -18.76
N PRO A 61 -0.76 -12.48 -19.68
CA PRO A 61 -1.51 -13.19 -20.72
C PRO A 61 -2.66 -13.98 -20.10
N GLU A 62 -3.78 -14.07 -20.82
CA GLU A 62 -5.03 -14.65 -20.30
C GLU A 62 -4.81 -16.06 -19.74
N GLU A 63 -4.06 -16.89 -20.48
CA GLU A 63 -3.75 -18.26 -20.11
C GLU A 63 -2.93 -18.37 -18.81
N VAL A 64 -2.03 -17.41 -18.56
CA VAL A 64 -1.22 -17.35 -17.34
C VAL A 64 -2.07 -16.88 -16.18
N PHE A 65 -2.89 -15.85 -16.39
CA PHE A 65 -3.83 -15.37 -15.38
C PHE A 65 -4.78 -16.48 -14.94
N ASP A 66 -5.33 -17.23 -15.90
CA ASP A 66 -6.28 -18.31 -15.65
C ASP A 66 -5.72 -19.39 -14.72
N ILE A 67 -4.45 -19.77 -14.91
CA ILE A 67 -3.76 -20.74 -14.05
C ILE A 67 -3.65 -20.22 -12.61
N ILE A 68 -3.29 -18.95 -12.45
CA ILE A 68 -3.14 -18.32 -11.12
C ILE A 68 -4.51 -18.19 -10.45
N ASN A 69 -5.49 -17.63 -11.15
CA ASN A 69 -6.83 -17.33 -10.63
C ASN A 69 -7.55 -18.59 -10.12
N LYS A 70 -7.46 -19.69 -10.88
CA LYS A 70 -8.06 -20.98 -10.50
C LYS A 70 -7.41 -21.60 -9.25
N ARG A 71 -6.18 -21.23 -8.93
CA ARG A 71 -5.40 -21.78 -7.80
C ARG A 71 -5.42 -20.90 -6.55
N THR A 72 -5.90 -19.66 -6.63
CA THR A 72 -5.97 -18.72 -5.50
C THR A 72 -7.40 -18.58 -5.01
N ASP A 73 -8.19 -17.67 -5.60
CA ASP A 73 -9.63 -17.62 -5.40
C ASP A 73 -10.29 -16.98 -6.64
N LYS A 74 -10.94 -17.84 -7.44
CA LYS A 74 -11.56 -17.43 -8.71
C LYS A 74 -12.79 -16.53 -8.55
N THR A 75 -13.31 -16.38 -7.33
CA THR A 75 -14.52 -15.59 -7.04
C THR A 75 -14.20 -14.18 -6.55
N TRP A 76 -12.94 -13.90 -6.23
CA TRP A 76 -12.51 -12.64 -5.64
C TRP A 76 -11.91 -11.67 -6.67
N PRO A 77 -11.96 -10.35 -6.43
CA PRO A 77 -11.34 -9.39 -7.32
C PRO A 77 -9.82 -9.52 -7.28
N SER A 78 -9.18 -9.29 -8.43
CA SER A 78 -7.73 -9.41 -8.59
C SER A 78 -7.11 -8.10 -9.07
N THR A 79 -5.98 -7.74 -8.46
CA THR A 79 -5.11 -6.64 -8.89
C THR A 79 -3.67 -7.13 -8.80
N PHE A 80 -3.01 -7.27 -9.95
CA PHE A 80 -1.57 -7.53 -9.95
C PHE A 80 -0.83 -6.21 -9.81
N PHE A 81 0.11 -6.15 -8.88
CA PHE A 81 0.84 -4.95 -8.53
C PHE A 81 2.34 -5.18 -8.66
N VAL A 82 3.03 -4.22 -9.28
CA VAL A 82 4.48 -4.22 -9.40
C VAL A 82 5.01 -2.95 -8.73
N PRO A 83 5.69 -3.05 -7.57
CA PRO A 83 6.25 -1.89 -6.90
C PRO A 83 7.43 -1.31 -7.69
N ARG A 84 7.60 0.01 -7.65
CA ARG A 84 8.83 0.66 -8.12
C ARG A 84 9.98 0.28 -7.20
N LEU A 85 11.02 -0.31 -7.77
CA LEU A 85 12.24 -0.64 -7.05
C LEU A 85 13.20 0.55 -7.05
N THR A 86 13.95 0.70 -5.97
CA THR A 86 14.97 1.75 -5.83
C THR A 86 16.38 1.17 -5.79
N GLY A 87 16.51 -0.16 -5.63
CA GLY A 87 17.79 -0.85 -5.44
C GLY A 87 18.39 -0.64 -4.04
N LYS A 88 17.71 0.08 -3.14
CA LYS A 88 18.13 0.36 -1.77
C LYS A 88 17.04 -0.01 -0.76
N GLU A 89 17.45 -0.14 0.50
CA GLU A 89 16.56 -0.34 1.66
C GLU A 89 15.59 -1.52 1.51
N ARG A 90 14.27 -1.27 1.61
CA ARG A 90 13.22 -2.30 1.52
C ARG A 90 12.71 -2.52 0.09
N PHE A 91 13.33 -1.87 -0.90
CA PHE A 91 12.92 -1.86 -2.31
C PHE A 91 14.05 -2.33 -3.24
N THR A 92 14.84 -3.30 -2.79
CA THR A 92 15.86 -3.99 -3.60
C THR A 92 15.25 -4.88 -4.67
N ASP A 93 14.16 -5.56 -4.32
CA ASP A 93 13.42 -6.50 -5.17
C ASP A 93 11.96 -6.62 -4.70
N VAL A 94 11.10 -7.19 -5.54
CA VAL A 94 9.66 -7.32 -5.27
C VAL A 94 9.40 -8.20 -4.04
N TYR A 95 10.23 -9.22 -3.82
CA TYR A 95 10.12 -10.09 -2.66
C TYR A 95 10.33 -9.30 -1.36
N SER A 96 11.36 -8.45 -1.31
CA SER A 96 11.67 -7.61 -0.16
C SER A 96 10.51 -6.68 0.18
N VAL A 97 9.86 -6.09 -0.83
CA VAL A 97 8.66 -5.26 -0.60
C VAL A 97 7.56 -6.05 0.12
N MET A 98 7.31 -7.29 -0.31
CA MET A 98 6.34 -8.17 0.34
C MET A 98 6.78 -8.62 1.73
N ASN A 99 8.05 -9.03 1.88
CA ASN A 99 8.61 -9.55 3.12
C ASN A 99 8.63 -8.51 4.25
N TYR A 100 8.77 -7.23 3.90
CA TYR A 100 8.76 -6.12 4.86
C TYR A 100 7.38 -5.48 5.05
N TRP A 101 6.35 -5.94 4.34
CA TRP A 101 4.99 -5.45 4.55
C TRP A 101 4.42 -5.93 5.90
N GLY A 102 3.96 -5.01 6.73
CA GLY A 102 3.68 -5.26 8.15
C GLY A 102 2.33 -5.90 8.46
N ALA A 103 1.54 -6.28 7.45
CA ALA A 103 0.21 -6.86 7.61
C ALA A 103 -0.19 -7.73 6.41
N ASN A 104 -1.26 -8.51 6.55
CA ASN A 104 -1.86 -9.27 5.45
C ASN A 104 -2.75 -8.41 4.52
N HIS A 105 -3.02 -7.16 4.89
CA HIS A 105 -3.84 -6.22 4.12
C HIS A 105 -3.02 -4.99 3.68
N GLY A 106 -3.47 -4.38 2.59
CA GLY A 106 -3.01 -3.06 2.12
C GLY A 106 -4.18 -2.27 1.55
N ALA A 107 -4.09 -0.94 1.57
CA ALA A 107 -5.01 -0.06 0.88
C ALA A 107 -4.35 0.42 -0.42
N ILE A 108 -5.07 0.41 -1.54
CA ILE A 108 -4.54 0.81 -2.84
C ILE A 108 -5.30 2.06 -3.31
N SER A 109 -4.56 3.14 -3.57
CA SER A 109 -5.08 4.36 -4.20
C SER A 109 -4.60 4.45 -5.65
N TYR A 110 -5.44 5.02 -6.51
CA TYR A 110 -5.00 5.50 -7.82
C TYR A 110 -3.99 6.65 -7.67
N GLY A 111 -3.01 6.70 -8.57
CA GLY A 111 -1.96 7.71 -8.61
C GLY A 111 -0.74 7.34 -7.77
N HIS A 112 0.32 8.12 -7.92
CA HIS A 112 1.52 8.09 -7.09
C HIS A 112 1.42 9.21 -6.05
N ILE A 113 0.73 8.89 -4.95
CA ILE A 113 0.37 9.83 -3.88
C ILE A 113 1.29 9.70 -2.65
N GLY A 114 2.46 9.07 -2.79
CA GLY A 114 3.33 8.79 -1.66
C GLY A 114 3.83 10.07 -0.98
N ALA A 115 4.15 11.12 -1.73
CA ALA A 115 4.56 12.40 -1.18
C ALA A 115 3.45 13.08 -0.37
N ASP A 116 2.19 12.98 -0.83
CA ASP A 116 1.03 13.51 -0.10
C ASP A 116 0.84 12.76 1.22
N LEU A 117 0.99 11.44 1.21
CA LEU A 117 0.91 10.59 2.40
C LEU A 117 2.04 10.88 3.39
N ILE A 118 3.27 11.10 2.91
CA ILE A 118 4.41 11.50 3.77
C ILE A 118 4.14 12.86 4.44
N THR A 119 3.64 13.84 3.68
CA THR A 119 3.29 15.15 4.20
C THR A 119 2.20 15.03 5.27
N LEU A 120 1.13 14.29 4.97
CA LEU A 120 0.03 14.04 5.91
C LEU A 120 0.51 13.32 7.18
N ALA A 121 1.35 12.29 7.04
CA ALA A 121 1.87 11.54 8.18
C ALA A 121 2.71 12.43 9.11
N SER A 122 3.52 13.33 8.56
CA SER A 122 4.31 14.28 9.36
C SER A 122 3.42 15.27 10.13
N ALA A 123 2.32 15.74 9.54
CA ALA A 123 1.36 16.62 10.21
C ALA A 123 0.62 15.93 11.37
N LEU A 124 0.60 14.60 11.37
CA LEU A 124 -0.04 13.77 12.40
C LEU A 124 0.98 13.12 13.36
N SER A 125 2.27 13.43 13.22
CA SER A 125 3.37 12.80 13.96
C SER A 125 3.38 11.26 13.84
N ILE A 126 3.10 10.74 12.64
CA ILE A 126 3.18 9.32 12.31
C ILE A 126 4.46 9.08 11.51
N PRO A 127 5.45 8.33 12.04
CA PRO A 127 6.66 8.03 11.30
C PRO A 127 6.38 7.10 10.10
N VAL A 128 7.08 7.34 9.00
CA VAL A 128 7.01 6.52 7.78
C VAL A 128 8.18 5.53 7.80
N ASN A 129 7.88 4.24 8.02
CA ASN A 129 8.91 3.21 8.23
C ASN A 129 9.31 2.43 6.96
N MET A 130 8.69 2.74 5.83
CA MET A 130 8.98 2.15 4.53
C MET A 130 8.36 3.00 3.42
N HIS A 131 9.16 3.57 2.51
CA HIS A 131 8.66 4.21 1.29
C HIS A 131 9.66 4.11 0.13
N ASN A 132 9.16 4.19 -1.11
CA ASN A 132 9.96 4.31 -2.33
C ASN A 132 9.78 5.65 -3.05
N VAL A 133 9.24 6.65 -2.32
CA VAL A 133 9.16 8.04 -2.78
C VAL A 133 10.57 8.62 -2.90
N GLU A 134 10.80 9.39 -3.96
CA GLU A 134 12.06 10.08 -4.21
C GLU A 134 12.35 11.14 -3.13
N ASP A 135 13.60 11.20 -2.67
CA ASP A 135 14.00 12.06 -1.54
C ASP A 135 13.65 13.55 -1.78
N GLY A 136 13.79 14.05 -3.02
CA GLY A 136 13.45 15.43 -3.38
C GLY A 136 11.95 15.77 -3.33
N LYS A 137 11.08 14.77 -3.14
CA LYS A 137 9.62 14.97 -2.98
C LYS A 137 9.15 14.88 -1.54
N ILE A 138 10.06 14.55 -0.60
CA ILE A 138 9.72 14.51 0.81
C ILE A 138 9.49 15.94 1.28
N PHE A 139 8.25 16.22 1.69
CA PHE A 139 7.87 17.52 2.23
C PHE A 139 7.25 17.32 3.62
N ARG A 140 7.84 17.98 4.61
CA ARG A 140 7.49 17.91 6.03
C ARG A 140 7.63 19.31 6.64
N PRO A 141 7.10 19.58 7.85
CA PRO A 141 7.37 20.84 8.53
C PRO A 141 8.87 21.09 8.67
N ASP A 142 9.30 22.35 8.47
CA ASP A 142 10.72 22.74 8.44
C ASP A 142 11.50 22.25 9.68
N ALA A 143 10.83 22.18 10.83
CA ALA A 143 11.41 21.70 12.08
C ALA A 143 11.98 20.26 11.99
N TRP A 144 11.50 19.39 11.08
CA TRP A 144 12.08 18.05 10.87
C TRP A 144 13.56 18.13 10.49
N SER A 145 13.99 19.17 9.77
CA SER A 145 15.38 19.34 9.34
C SER A 145 16.35 19.50 10.53
N ALA A 146 15.88 20.08 11.64
CA ALA A 146 16.66 20.23 12.87
C ALA A 146 16.89 18.90 13.60
N PHE A 147 16.12 17.85 13.28
CA PHE A 147 16.31 16.51 13.86
C PHE A 147 17.36 15.69 13.13
N GLY A 148 17.95 16.18 12.03
CA GLY A 148 19.08 15.56 11.33
C GLY A 148 18.87 15.44 9.82
N SER A 149 19.96 15.17 9.09
CA SER A 149 19.96 15.06 7.62
C SER A 149 19.52 13.69 7.09
N ASP A 150 19.53 12.66 7.94
CA ASP A 150 18.97 11.34 7.61
C ASP A 150 17.44 11.38 7.72
N ASN A 151 16.75 11.28 6.57
CA ASN A 151 15.31 11.50 6.46
C ASN A 151 14.48 10.56 7.33
N GLU A 152 14.86 9.29 7.45
CA GLU A 152 14.15 8.31 8.28
C GLU A 152 14.38 8.62 9.77
N GLY A 153 15.64 8.72 10.20
CA GLY A 153 15.96 8.99 11.60
C GLY A 153 15.40 10.32 12.10
N ALA A 154 15.41 11.37 11.26
CA ALA A 154 14.82 12.66 11.59
C ALA A 154 13.31 12.54 11.80
N ASP A 155 12.62 11.74 10.99
CA ASP A 155 11.18 11.51 11.11
C ASP A 155 10.80 10.87 12.44
N TYR A 156 11.49 9.80 12.82
CA TYR A 156 11.26 9.13 14.09
C TYR A 156 11.51 10.05 15.29
N ARG A 157 12.60 10.82 15.28
CA ARG A 157 12.91 11.75 16.37
C ARG A 157 11.89 12.88 16.47
N ALA A 158 11.48 13.46 15.34
CA ALA A 158 10.47 14.51 15.30
C ALA A 158 9.10 14.00 15.77
N CYS A 159 8.63 12.86 15.24
CA CYS A 159 7.37 12.26 15.64
C CYS A 159 7.33 11.91 17.13
N ALA A 160 8.42 11.35 17.67
CA ALA A 160 8.53 11.06 19.10
C ALA A 160 8.53 12.34 19.96
N THR A 161 9.13 13.43 19.47
CA THR A 161 9.23 14.70 20.19
C THR A 161 7.88 15.43 20.24
N TYR A 162 7.19 15.54 19.10
CA TYR A 162 5.91 16.25 19.03
C TYR A 162 4.73 15.41 19.52
N GLY A 163 4.78 14.09 19.31
CA GLY A 163 3.73 13.18 19.71
C GLY A 163 2.39 13.43 18.97
N PRO A 164 1.32 12.71 19.37
CA PRO A 164 0.02 12.81 18.70
C PRO A 164 -0.59 14.20 18.85
N LEU A 165 -1.27 14.67 17.79
CA LEU A 165 -1.87 16.01 17.71
C LEU A 165 -2.98 16.25 18.74
N TYR A 166 -3.75 15.20 19.08
CA TYR A 166 -4.85 15.26 20.04
C TYR A 166 -4.64 14.24 21.17
N ARG A 167 -5.14 14.56 22.36
CA ARG A 167 -5.09 13.71 23.57
C ARG A 167 -6.41 13.72 24.31
#